data_AF-A0A0D0CT07-F1
#
_entry.id   AF-A0A0D0CT07-F1
#
_cell.length_a   1.000
_cell.length_b   1.000
_cell.length_c   1.000
_cell.angle_alpha   90.00
_cell.angle_beta   90.00
_cell.angle_gamma   90.00
#
_symmetry.space_group_name_H-M   'P 1'
#
loop_
_entity.id
_entity.type
_entity.pdbx_description
1 polymer ?
#
loop_
_entity_poly.entity_id
_entity_poly.type
_entity_poly.pdbx_seq_one_letter_code
_entity_poly.pdbx_strand_id
1 'polypeptide(L)'
;WLAAIFKVHSHLSVAMGIMHPQMYAIGWHALINIWEDTSTEIREVLWVWPSVYSSLFLTVNQCLPYHLDKMGKLQWFDQLLTMGHYSNLDLVLPSLQLRLDYLPGTVVAFSSKILIHGVGEMDRDRACIAWYMQDKVHQAMNI
;
A
#
# COMPACT_ATOMS: atom_id res chain seq x y z
N TRP A 1 -13.63 -1.54 -11.43
CA TRP A 1 -13.19 -1.91 -10.07
C TRP A 1 -12.37 -0.80 -9.40
N LEU A 2 -11.43 -0.14 -10.10
CA LEU A 2 -10.68 1.02 -9.57
C LEU A 2 -11.59 2.14 -9.01
N ALA A 3 -12.64 2.50 -9.74
CA ALA A 3 -13.63 3.47 -9.26
C ALA A 3 -14.34 3.03 -7.95
N ALA A 4 -14.50 1.73 -7.70
CA ALA A 4 -15.15 1.22 -6.49
C ALA A 4 -14.27 1.39 -5.24
N ILE A 5 -12.95 1.43 -5.41
CA ILE A 5 -11.97 1.64 -4.34
C ILE A 5 -11.49 3.09 -4.23
N PHE A 6 -12.03 3.98 -5.08
CA PHE A 6 -11.68 5.41 -5.13
C PHE A 6 -11.71 6.05 -3.74
N LYS A 7 -12.81 5.87 -3.00
CA LYS A 7 -12.96 6.45 -1.66
C LYS A 7 -11.86 5.97 -0.71
N VAL A 8 -11.57 4.67 -0.69
CA VAL A 8 -10.52 4.10 0.17
C VAL A 8 -9.15 4.68 -0.20
N HIS A 9 -8.81 4.71 -1.49
CA HIS A 9 -7.56 5.30 -1.99
C HIS A 9 -7.35 6.75 -1.53
N SER A 10 -8.41 7.57 -1.60
CA SER A 10 -8.36 8.96 -1.19
C SER A 10 -8.10 9.10 0.32
N HIS A 11 -8.79 8.32 1.17
CA HIS A 11 -8.61 8.39 2.62
C HIS A 11 -7.19 7.97 3.02
N LEU A 12 -6.69 6.90 2.40
CA LEU A 12 -5.34 6.37 2.61
C LEU A 12 -4.26 7.36 2.18
N SER A 13 -4.47 8.06 1.08
CA SER A 13 -3.55 9.11 0.61
C SER A 13 -3.53 10.32 1.53
N VAL A 14 -4.69 10.76 2.02
CA VAL A 14 -4.77 11.85 3.00
C VAL A 14 -4.08 11.43 4.30
N ALA A 15 -4.31 10.21 4.78
CA ALA A 15 -3.62 9.68 5.95
C ALA A 15 -2.09 9.68 5.75
N MET A 16 -1.61 9.33 4.55
CA MET A 16 -0.19 9.41 4.22
C MET A 16 0.34 10.86 4.24
N GLY A 17 -0.45 11.82 3.75
CA GLY A 17 -0.13 13.25 3.84
C GLY A 17 0.04 13.77 5.27
N ILE A 18 -0.61 13.12 6.25
CA ILE A 18 -0.50 13.44 7.68
C ILE A 18 0.68 12.69 8.32
N MET A 19 0.78 11.37 8.09
CA MET A 19 1.79 10.52 8.73
C MET A 19 3.20 10.76 8.19
N HIS A 20 3.34 11.00 6.88
CA HIS A 20 4.63 11.19 6.22
C HIS A 20 4.53 12.22 5.08
N PRO A 21 4.43 13.53 5.40
CA PRO A 21 4.21 14.59 4.40
C PRO A 21 5.23 14.63 3.25
N GLN A 22 6.50 14.33 3.54
CA GLN A 22 7.56 14.27 2.53
C GLN A 22 7.33 13.14 1.52
N MET A 23 6.95 11.94 1.98
CA MET A 23 6.64 10.82 1.10
C MET A 23 5.40 11.12 0.25
N TYR A 24 4.38 11.74 0.85
CA TYR A 24 3.22 12.20 0.11
C TYR A 24 3.60 13.18 -1.01
N ALA A 25 4.43 14.18 -0.71
CA ALA A 25 4.88 15.15 -1.71
C ALA A 25 5.66 14.49 -2.85
N ILE A 26 6.54 13.52 -2.53
CA ILE A 26 7.30 12.76 -3.52
C ILE A 26 6.37 11.97 -4.45
N GLY A 27 5.42 11.22 -3.89
CA GLY A 27 4.48 10.44 -4.71
C GLY A 27 3.56 11.34 -5.54
N TRP A 28 3.11 12.46 -4.98
CA TRP A 28 2.30 13.44 -5.71
C TRP A 28 3.07 14.05 -6.89
N HIS A 29 4.33 14.41 -6.68
CA HIS A 29 5.19 14.94 -7.74
C HIS A 29 5.43 13.89 -8.83
N ALA A 30 5.62 12.62 -8.47
CA ALA A 30 5.72 11.54 -9.44
C ALA A 30 4.46 11.42 -10.30
N LEU A 31 3.27 11.50 -9.70
CA LEU A 31 2.01 11.41 -10.45
C LEU A 31 1.80 12.60 -11.39
N ILE A 32 2.22 13.81 -11.01
CA ILE A 32 2.21 14.98 -11.90
C ILE A 32 3.13 14.73 -13.10
N ASN A 33 4.37 14.29 -12.87
CA ASN A 33 5.32 14.03 -13.96
C ASN A 33 4.80 12.93 -14.89
N ILE A 34 4.20 11.86 -14.34
CA ILE A 34 3.57 10.81 -15.14
C ILE A 34 2.41 11.41 -15.95
N TRP A 35 1.57 12.25 -15.36
CA TRP A 35 0.47 12.88 -16.10
C TRP A 35 0.98 13.69 -17.30
N GLU A 36 2.06 14.44 -17.13
CA GLU A 36 2.63 15.29 -18.17
C GLU A 36 3.31 14.46 -19.28
N ASP A 37 4.04 13.41 -18.93
CA ASP A 37 4.92 12.63 -19.84
C ASP A 37 4.28 11.37 -20.46
N THR A 38 2.97 11.13 -20.25
CA THR A 38 2.33 9.88 -20.68
C THR A 38 1.28 10.01 -21.76
N SER A 39 0.96 8.86 -22.36
CA SER A 39 -0.07 8.73 -23.39
C SER A 39 -1.47 8.98 -22.81
N THR A 40 -2.43 9.23 -23.69
CA THR A 40 -3.84 9.47 -23.33
C THR A 40 -4.41 8.34 -22.47
N GLU A 41 -4.05 7.09 -22.76
CA GLU A 41 -4.53 5.92 -22.02
C GLU A 41 -4.07 5.93 -20.55
N ILE A 42 -2.83 6.35 -20.28
CA ILE A 42 -2.33 6.44 -18.91
C ILE A 42 -3.01 7.60 -18.16
N ARG A 43 -3.27 8.72 -18.85
CA ARG A 43 -4.03 9.84 -18.27
C ARG A 43 -5.45 9.43 -17.89
N GLU A 44 -6.13 8.62 -18.70
CA GLU A 44 -7.45 8.09 -18.36
C GLU A 44 -7.43 7.22 -17.08
N VAL A 45 -6.38 6.42 -16.90
CA VAL A 45 -6.19 5.63 -15.67
C VAL A 45 -5.91 6.54 -14.47
N LEU A 46 -5.04 7.53 -14.63
CA LEU A 46 -4.72 8.48 -13.57
C LEU A 46 -5.93 9.29 -13.11
N TRP A 47 -6.87 9.57 -14.03
CA TRP A 47 -8.12 10.26 -13.71
C TRP A 47 -8.95 9.53 -12.65
N VAL A 48 -8.88 8.20 -12.62
CA VAL A 48 -9.58 7.34 -11.66
C VAL A 48 -8.67 6.79 -10.56
N TRP A 49 -7.43 7.30 -10.44
CA TRP A 49 -6.44 6.91 -9.46
C TRP A 49 -6.22 8.01 -8.41
N PRO A 50 -7.06 8.10 -7.36
CA PRO A 50 -6.91 9.16 -6.36
C PRO A 50 -5.93 8.76 -5.26
N SER A 51 -4.89 8.00 -5.61
CA SER A 51 -3.89 7.53 -4.66
C SER A 51 -2.55 8.19 -4.89
N VAL A 52 -1.87 8.61 -3.82
CA VAL A 52 -0.49 9.11 -3.88
C VAL A 52 0.51 7.99 -4.22
N TYR A 53 0.11 6.74 -3.98
CA TYR A 53 0.93 5.57 -4.27
C TYR A 53 0.99 5.27 -5.75
N SER A 54 2.16 4.84 -6.24
CA SER A 54 2.32 4.44 -7.63
C SER A 54 1.75 3.04 -7.93
N SER A 55 1.39 2.24 -6.91
CA SER A 55 0.98 0.85 -7.08
C SER A 55 0.07 0.33 -5.97
N LEU A 56 -0.68 -0.73 -6.30
CA LEU A 56 -1.45 -1.53 -5.36
C LEU A 56 -1.25 -3.02 -5.67
N PHE A 57 -1.40 -3.86 -4.64
CA PHE A 57 -1.41 -5.32 -4.77
C PHE A 57 -2.54 -5.92 -3.93
N LEU A 58 -3.29 -6.87 -4.48
CA LEU A 58 -4.39 -7.55 -3.82
C LEU A 58 -4.02 -9.02 -3.58
N THR A 59 -4.12 -9.47 -2.34
CA THR A 59 -4.03 -10.89 -1.96
C THR A 59 -5.38 -11.36 -1.44
N VAL A 60 -5.75 -12.59 -1.78
CA VAL A 60 -7.00 -13.23 -1.33
C VAL A 60 -6.67 -14.62 -0.81
N ASN A 61 -7.08 -14.90 0.43
CA ASN A 61 -6.92 -16.19 1.13
C ASN A 61 -5.49 -16.74 1.09
N GLN A 62 -4.51 -15.85 1.05
CA GLN A 62 -3.09 -16.18 1.05
C GLN A 62 -2.49 -15.86 2.42
N CYS A 63 -1.79 -16.86 2.96
CA CYS A 63 -0.84 -16.65 4.04
C CYS A 63 0.40 -15.97 3.49
N LEU A 64 1.00 -15.08 4.27
CA LEU A 64 2.23 -14.42 3.91
C LEU A 64 3.30 -14.83 4.92
N PRO A 65 4.25 -15.71 4.55
CA PRO A 65 5.35 -16.06 5.44
C PRO A 65 6.18 -14.82 5.76
N TYR A 66 7.02 -14.89 6.79
CA TYR A 66 7.85 -13.75 7.17
C TYR A 66 8.78 -13.31 6.03
N HIS A 67 8.65 -12.06 5.61
CA HIS A 67 9.42 -11.51 4.51
C HIS A 67 9.67 -10.00 4.68
N LEU A 68 10.57 -9.50 3.83
CA LEU A 68 10.73 -8.09 3.52
C LEU A 68 10.24 -7.87 2.10
N ASP A 69 9.59 -6.75 1.87
CA ASP A 69 9.26 -6.34 0.52
C ASP A 69 10.51 -5.82 -0.20
N LYS A 70 10.52 -6.04 -1.52
CA LYS A 70 11.65 -5.68 -2.38
C LYS A 70 11.46 -4.31 -3.03
N MET A 71 10.21 -3.84 -3.11
CA MET A 71 9.84 -2.61 -3.81
C MET A 71 10.07 -1.38 -2.92
N GLY A 72 10.15 -0.21 -3.55
CA GLY A 72 10.28 1.08 -2.84
C GLY A 72 11.65 1.40 -2.23
N LYS A 73 11.73 2.53 -1.53
CA LYS A 73 12.90 3.00 -0.75
C LYS A 73 12.72 2.62 0.72
N LEU A 74 13.81 2.56 1.49
CA LEU A 74 13.80 2.08 2.89
C LEU A 74 12.82 2.86 3.79
N GLN A 75 12.74 4.17 3.61
CA GLN A 75 11.92 5.07 4.42
C GLN A 75 10.44 5.11 4.02
N TRP A 76 10.06 4.45 2.93
CA TRP A 76 8.69 4.51 2.43
C TRP A 76 7.77 3.56 3.17
N PHE A 77 6.57 4.05 3.47
CA PHE A 77 5.55 3.31 4.18
C PHE A 77 4.56 2.70 3.21
N ASP A 78 4.38 1.39 3.32
CA ASP A 78 3.26 0.71 2.70
C ASP A 78 2.05 0.82 3.62
N GLN A 79 0.87 0.87 3.02
CA GLN A 79 -0.40 0.80 3.74
C GLN A 79 -1.10 -0.50 3.39
N LEU A 80 -1.48 -1.26 4.41
CA LEU A 80 -2.13 -2.56 4.26
C LEU A 80 -3.52 -2.48 4.86
N LEU A 81 -4.55 -2.59 4.01
CA LEU A 81 -5.94 -2.76 4.44
C LEU A 81 -6.30 -4.24 4.37
N THR A 82 -6.75 -4.80 5.47
CA THR A 82 -7.36 -6.12 5.47
C THR A 82 -8.88 -6.04 5.56
N MET A 83 -9.57 -6.95 4.88
CA MET A 83 -11.02 -7.05 4.86
C MET A 83 -11.43 -8.51 4.65
N GLY A 84 -12.71 -8.82 4.86
CA GLY A 84 -13.25 -10.16 4.71
C GLY A 84 -14.04 -10.59 5.92
N HIS A 85 -14.31 -11.88 6.01
CA HIS A 85 -15.09 -12.48 7.08
C HIS A 85 -14.27 -13.56 7.76
N TYR A 86 -13.34 -13.13 8.61
CA TYR A 86 -12.48 -13.99 9.42
C TYR A 86 -12.44 -13.47 10.86
N SER A 87 -11.94 -14.29 11.77
CA SER A 87 -11.72 -13.92 13.16
C SER A 87 -10.28 -14.19 13.58
N ASN A 88 -9.79 -13.47 14.59
CA ASN A 88 -8.54 -13.77 15.30
C ASN A 88 -7.32 -13.97 14.38
N LEU A 89 -6.90 -12.91 13.69
CA LEU A 89 -5.71 -12.93 12.85
C LEU A 89 -4.73 -11.84 13.29
N ASP A 90 -3.46 -12.19 13.36
CA ASP A 90 -2.39 -11.27 13.73
C ASP A 90 -1.59 -10.84 12.50
N LEU A 91 -1.27 -9.55 12.44
CA LEU A 91 -0.11 -9.08 11.70
C LEU A 91 1.10 -9.15 12.64
N VAL A 92 2.09 -9.95 12.25
CA VAL A 92 3.30 -10.13 13.06
C VAL A 92 4.43 -9.30 12.47
N LEU A 93 5.10 -8.52 13.33
CA LEU A 93 6.28 -7.71 13.02
C LEU A 93 7.45 -8.17 13.89
N PRO A 94 8.14 -9.28 13.56
CA PRO A 94 9.17 -9.87 14.43
C PRO A 94 10.31 -8.91 14.77
N SER A 95 10.67 -8.03 13.83
CA SER A 95 11.73 -7.03 14.02
C SER A 95 11.47 -6.09 15.21
N LEU A 96 10.19 -5.90 15.57
CA LEU A 96 9.75 -5.08 16.70
C LEU A 96 9.25 -5.92 17.88
N GLN A 97 9.25 -7.26 17.75
CA GLN A 97 8.59 -8.17 18.70
C GLN A 97 7.11 -7.83 18.93
N LEU A 98 6.43 -7.35 17.88
CA LEU A 98 5.03 -6.94 17.93
C LEU A 98 4.13 -7.95 17.22
N ARG A 99 2.93 -8.10 17.79
CA ARG A 99 1.77 -8.73 17.17
C ARG A 99 0.61 -7.76 17.29
N LEU A 100 -0.04 -7.49 16.18
CA LEU A 100 -1.15 -6.55 16.11
C LEU A 100 -2.40 -7.31 15.71
N ASP A 101 -3.49 -7.12 16.47
CA ASP A 101 -4.81 -7.59 16.08
C ASP A 101 -5.13 -7.04 14.70
N TYR A 102 -5.21 -7.93 13.71
CA TYR A 102 -5.37 -7.56 12.31
C TYR A 102 -6.73 -8.01 11.82
N LEU A 103 -7.76 -7.38 12.40
CA LEU A 103 -9.17 -7.66 12.16
C LEU A 103 -9.68 -6.99 10.87
N PRO A 104 -10.78 -7.47 10.26
CA PRO A 104 -11.37 -6.84 9.08
C PRO A 104 -11.62 -5.34 9.27
N GLY A 105 -11.17 -4.53 8.31
CA GLY A 105 -11.26 -3.07 8.35
C GLY A 105 -10.02 -2.37 8.93
N THR A 106 -9.04 -3.12 9.43
CA THR A 106 -7.80 -2.55 9.97
C THR A 106 -6.87 -2.09 8.84
N VAL A 107 -6.29 -0.89 9.02
CA VAL A 107 -5.22 -0.36 8.18
C VAL A 107 -3.95 -0.24 9.01
N VAL A 108 -2.84 -0.80 8.51
CA VAL A 108 -1.53 -0.63 9.14
C VAL A 108 -0.58 0.03 8.14
N ALA A 109 0.19 1.02 8.61
CA ALA A 109 1.19 1.72 7.81
C ALA A 109 2.59 1.51 8.39
N PHE A 110 3.52 0.99 7.60
CA PHE A 110 4.91 0.79 8.02
C PHE A 110 5.86 0.58 6.83
N SER A 111 7.17 0.68 7.04
CA SER A 111 8.16 0.28 6.04
C SER A 111 8.34 -1.24 6.01
N SER A 112 7.74 -1.88 5.03
CA SER A 112 7.85 -3.31 4.72
C SER A 112 9.25 -3.75 4.26
N LYS A 113 10.08 -2.79 3.85
CA LYS A 113 11.48 -3.01 3.42
C LYS A 113 12.46 -3.02 4.60
N ILE A 114 12.08 -2.40 5.71
CA ILE A 114 12.85 -2.41 6.97
C ILE A 114 12.31 -3.49 7.91
N LEU A 115 10.99 -3.62 8.02
CA LEU A 115 10.36 -4.49 9.00
C LEU A 115 9.93 -5.80 8.37
N ILE A 116 10.57 -6.89 8.83
CA ILE A 116 10.09 -8.25 8.55
C ILE A 116 8.64 -8.32 9.03
N HIS A 117 7.76 -8.81 8.17
CA HIS A 117 6.35 -8.91 8.45
C HIS A 117 5.74 -10.19 7.86
N GLY A 118 4.62 -10.63 8.43
CA GLY A 118 3.88 -11.77 7.92
C GLY A 118 2.50 -11.90 8.55
N VAL A 119 1.68 -12.72 7.92
CA VAL A 119 0.30 -13.01 8.34
C VAL A 119 0.10 -14.51 8.24
N GLY A 120 -0.37 -15.10 9.34
CA GLY A 120 -0.59 -16.54 9.46
C GLY A 120 -1.82 -17.04 8.69
N GLU A 121 -2.16 -18.29 8.96
CA GLU A 121 -3.37 -18.92 8.42
C GLU A 121 -4.63 -18.27 8.98
N MET A 122 -5.64 -18.16 8.12
CA MET A 122 -6.96 -17.62 8.43
C MET A 122 -8.00 -18.74 8.38
N ASP A 123 -9.02 -18.63 9.23
CA ASP A 123 -10.12 -19.58 9.33
C ASP A 123 -11.11 -19.50 8.16
N ARG A 124 -11.12 -18.37 7.45
CA ARG A 124 -12.13 -17.99 6.45
C ARG A 124 -11.58 -16.98 5.43
N ASP A 125 -12.48 -16.37 4.66
CA ASP A 125 -12.14 -15.45 3.59
C ASP A 125 -11.52 -14.14 4.08
N ARG A 126 -10.33 -13.85 3.56
CA ARG A 126 -9.58 -12.63 3.78
C ARG A 126 -9.08 -12.08 2.45
N ALA A 127 -9.32 -10.80 2.23
CA ALA A 127 -8.62 -10.00 1.23
C ALA A 127 -7.69 -8.99 1.93
N CYS A 128 -6.55 -8.71 1.32
CA CYS A 128 -5.67 -7.63 1.75
C CYS A 128 -5.22 -6.82 0.54
N ILE A 129 -5.42 -5.51 0.60
CA ILE A 129 -4.87 -4.58 -0.38
C ILE A 129 -3.68 -3.88 0.25
N ALA A 130 -2.54 -3.97 -0.41
CA ALA A 130 -1.33 -3.24 -0.09
C ALA A 130 -1.15 -2.09 -1.07
N TRP A 131 -0.98 -0.87 -0.58
CA TRP A 131 -0.53 0.27 -1.37
C TRP A 131 0.92 0.55 -1.06
N TYR A 132 1.73 0.69 -2.11
CA TYR A 132 3.17 0.87 -1.99
C TYR A 132 3.71 1.70 -3.14
N MET A 133 4.90 2.25 -2.93
CA MET A 133 5.62 3.00 -3.96
C MET A 133 6.60 2.07 -4.68
N GLN A 134 6.60 2.11 -6.01
CA GLN A 134 7.61 1.46 -6.83
C GLN A 134 8.74 2.44 -7.11
N ASP A 135 9.94 2.14 -6.62
CA ASP A 135 11.12 2.98 -6.82
C ASP A 135 11.41 3.20 -8.32
N LYS A 136 11.21 2.17 -9.15
CA LYS A 136 11.36 2.27 -10.61
C LYS A 136 10.46 3.32 -11.27
N VAL A 137 9.24 3.51 -10.75
CA VAL A 137 8.32 4.53 -11.27
C VAL A 137 8.85 5.93 -10.97
N HIS A 138 9.40 6.13 -9.78
CA HIS A 138 9.97 7.42 -9.37
C HIS A 138 11.27 7.70 -10.13
N GLN A 139 12.14 6.69 -10.29
CA GLN A 139 13.35 6.79 -11.10
C GLN A 139 13.04 7.16 -12.55
N ALA A 140 12.00 6.55 -13.16
CA ALA A 140 11.58 6.89 -14.52
C ALA A 140 11.17 8.37 -14.66
N MET A 141 10.63 8.95 -13.58
CA MET A 141 10.22 10.37 -13.52
C MET A 141 11.32 11.30 -12.98
N ASN A 142 12.54 10.79 -12.79
CA ASN A 142 13.68 11.51 -12.21
C ASN A 142 13.46 12.03 -10.77
N ILE A 143 12.85 11.20 -9.90
CA ILE A 143 12.51 11.49 -8.49
C ILE A 143 13.13 10.47 -7.51
#